data_AF-A0A940DQF4-F1
#
_entry.id   AF-A0A940DQF4-F1
#
_cell.length_a   1.000
_cell.length_b   1.000
_cell.length_c   1.000
_cell.angle_alpha   90.00
_cell.angle_beta   90.00
_cell.angle_gamma   90.00
#
_symmetry.space_group_name_H-M   'P 1'
#
loop_
_entity.id
_entity.type
_entity.pdbx_description
1 polymer ?
#
loop_
_entity_poly.entity_id
_entity_poly.type
_entity_poly.pdbx_seq_one_letter_code
_entity_poly.pdbx_strand_id
1 'polypeptide(L)'
;MKKKFRCLVCGYVYEGENPPAECPICHAKADKFVEVTETEGVKAWADEHRLGVAKGVDPEILEGLKAHFNGECSEVGMYLAMSRQADREGYPEIAEAFKRYAFEEAEHAAKFAELLGEVVWDTKTNLEKRIEAEGGACEDKLRIAKLAKAQNLDAIHDTVHEMAKDEARHGAGFQGLYNRYFKK
;
A
#
# COMPACT_ATOMS: atom_id res chain seq x y z
N MET A 1 -19.31 -11.46 40.62
CA MET A 1 -18.41 -10.75 39.69
C MET A 1 -19.27 -10.09 38.64
N LYS A 2 -19.01 -8.82 38.28
CA LYS A 2 -19.73 -8.19 37.16
C LYS A 2 -19.32 -8.87 35.86
N LYS A 3 -20.31 -9.33 35.09
CA LYS A 3 -20.10 -9.92 33.76
C LYS A 3 -20.00 -8.81 32.73
N LYS A 4 -19.28 -9.07 31.64
CA LYS A 4 -19.23 -8.18 30.47
C LYS A 4 -20.17 -8.72 29.40
N PHE A 5 -21.00 -7.86 28.84
CA PHE A 5 -21.91 -8.19 27.74
C PHE A 5 -21.61 -7.29 26.56
N ARG A 6 -21.31 -7.86 25.39
CA ARG A 6 -21.03 -7.12 24.16
C ARG A 6 -22.24 -7.16 23.24
N CYS A 7 -22.69 -6.00 22.79
CA CYS A 7 -23.70 -5.87 21.75
C CYS A 7 -23.14 -6.39 20.42
N LEU A 8 -23.84 -7.32 19.77
CA LEU A 8 -23.48 -7.89 18.47
C LEU A 8 -23.69 -6.93 17.30
N VAL A 9 -24.47 -5.85 17.49
CA VAL A 9 -24.78 -4.87 16.44
C VAL A 9 -23.71 -3.79 16.35
N CYS A 10 -23.33 -3.18 17.48
CA CYS A 10 -22.39 -2.06 17.50
C CYS A 10 -21.12 -2.30 18.33
N GLY A 11 -20.99 -3.45 18.98
CA GLY A 11 -19.81 -3.76 19.80
C GLY A 11 -19.79 -3.11 21.20
N TYR A 12 -20.81 -2.33 21.58
CA TYR A 12 -20.89 -1.73 22.92
C TYR A 12 -20.77 -2.78 24.02
N VAL A 13 -19.88 -2.55 24.99
CA VAL A 13 -19.67 -3.45 26.13
C VAL A 13 -20.33 -2.86 27.38
N TYR A 14 -21.27 -3.61 27.94
CA TYR A 14 -21.94 -3.32 29.20
C TYR A 14 -21.37 -4.19 30.33
N GLU A 15 -21.16 -3.61 31.51
CA GLU A 15 -20.74 -4.34 32.72
C GLU A 15 -21.88 -4.40 33.73
N GLY A 16 -22.34 -5.61 34.04
CA GLY A 16 -23.43 -5.82 34.99
C GLY A 16 -23.71 -7.30 35.25
N GLU A 17 -24.80 -7.60 35.96
CA GLU A 17 -25.20 -8.98 36.23
C GLU A 17 -25.92 -9.61 35.03
N ASN A 18 -26.71 -8.81 34.31
CA ASN A 18 -27.50 -9.20 33.14
C ASN A 18 -27.29 -8.18 32.00
N PRO A 19 -27.49 -8.54 30.72
CA PRO A 19 -27.42 -7.58 29.62
C PRO A 19 -28.51 -6.50 29.78
N PRO A 20 -28.28 -5.26 29.30
CA PRO A 20 -29.28 -4.21 29.38
C PRO A 20 -30.47 -4.56 28.47
N ALA A 21 -31.67 -4.09 28.83
CA ALA A 21 -32.89 -4.30 28.04
C ALA A 21 -32.74 -3.78 26.59
N GLU A 22 -32.01 -2.68 26.45
CA GLU A 22 -31.75 -1.99 25.20
C GLU A 22 -30.32 -1.43 25.19
N CYS A 23 -29.63 -1.57 24.06
CA CYS A 23 -28.31 -0.99 23.87
C CYS A 23 -28.40 0.54 23.84
N PRO A 24 -27.63 1.28 24.65
CA PRO A 24 -27.68 2.75 24.69
C PRO A 24 -27.11 3.43 23.43
N ILE A 25 -26.49 2.68 22.52
CA ILE A 25 -25.85 3.21 21.31
C ILE A 25 -26.68 2.92 20.05
N CYS A 26 -27.08 1.66 19.86
CA CYS A 26 -27.77 1.24 18.63
C CYS A 26 -29.21 0.78 18.86
N HIS A 27 -29.70 0.86 20.10
CA HIS A 27 -31.07 0.50 20.46
C HIS A 27 -31.43 -0.98 20.20
N ALA A 28 -30.44 -1.82 19.91
CA ALA A 28 -30.62 -3.26 19.82
C ALA A 28 -31.08 -3.84 21.16
N LYS A 29 -32.02 -4.77 21.12
CA LYS A 29 -32.60 -5.42 22.31
C LYS A 29 -31.58 -6.35 23.00
N ALA A 30 -31.89 -6.72 24.23
CA ALA A 30 -31.06 -7.60 25.07
C ALA A 30 -30.65 -8.92 24.40
N ASP A 31 -31.44 -9.47 23.47
CA ASP A 31 -31.15 -10.70 22.72
C ASP A 31 -29.92 -10.57 21.81
N LYS A 32 -29.46 -9.34 21.55
CA LYS A 32 -28.26 -9.04 20.77
C LYS A 32 -27.02 -8.85 21.63
N PHE A 33 -27.05 -9.20 22.92
CA PHE A 33 -25.86 -9.17 23.77
C PHE A 33 -25.30 -10.57 24.01
N VAL A 34 -23.98 -10.70 23.90
CA VAL A 34 -23.25 -11.93 24.24
C VAL A 34 -22.35 -11.68 25.44
N GLU A 35 -22.33 -12.62 26.38
CA GLU A 35 -21.38 -12.59 27.50
C GLU A 35 -19.95 -12.74 26.96
N VAL A 36 -19.06 -11.82 27.34
CA VAL A 36 -17.65 -11.85 26.95
C VAL A 36 -16.91 -12.72 27.95
N THR A 37 -16.60 -13.95 27.55
CA THR A 37 -15.66 -14.81 28.27
C THR A 37 -14.25 -14.43 27.84
N GLU A 38 -13.48 -13.78 28.72
CA GLU A 38 -12.07 -13.48 28.45
C GLU A 38 -11.27 -14.78 28.38
N THR A 39 -10.95 -15.26 27.18
CA THR A 39 -9.91 -16.28 26.98
C THR A 39 -8.55 -15.61 26.96
N GLU A 40 -7.65 -16.06 27.83
CA GLU A 40 -6.32 -15.49 28.02
C GLU A 40 -5.52 -15.42 26.70
N GLY A 41 -5.01 -14.23 26.38
CA GLY A 41 -3.79 -14.05 25.59
C GLY A 41 -3.93 -13.63 24.13
N VAL A 42 -4.97 -14.01 23.39
CA VAL A 42 -5.11 -13.62 21.97
C VAL A 42 -6.57 -13.27 21.66
N LYS A 43 -6.81 -12.00 21.29
CA LYS A 43 -8.11 -11.61 20.73
C LYS A 43 -8.24 -12.28 19.36
N ALA A 44 -9.14 -13.25 19.24
CA ALA A 44 -9.53 -13.79 17.94
C ALA A 44 -10.42 -12.75 17.23
N TRP A 45 -9.92 -12.15 16.15
CA TRP A 45 -10.70 -11.30 15.26
C TRP A 45 -11.56 -12.17 14.35
N ALA A 46 -12.74 -11.68 13.96
CA ALA A 46 -13.64 -12.42 13.09
C ALA A 46 -13.09 -12.60 11.67
N ASP A 47 -12.27 -11.65 11.21
CA ASP A 47 -11.57 -11.69 9.94
C ASP A 47 -10.38 -10.72 9.94
N GLU A 48 -9.51 -10.83 8.93
CA GLU A 48 -8.36 -9.96 8.72
C GLU A 48 -8.06 -9.78 7.23
N HIS A 49 -7.36 -8.69 6.88
CA HIS A 49 -6.89 -8.48 5.51
C HIS A 49 -5.83 -9.54 5.16
N ARG A 50 -5.94 -10.12 3.96
CA ARG A 50 -5.04 -11.17 3.48
C ARG A 50 -4.45 -10.78 2.14
N LEU A 51 -3.13 -10.86 2.04
CA LEU A 51 -2.40 -10.68 0.77
C LEU A 51 -2.40 -12.00 -0.01
N GLY A 52 -2.45 -11.91 -1.33
CA GLY A 52 -2.30 -13.06 -2.21
C GLY A 52 -3.55 -13.95 -2.30
N VAL A 53 -4.74 -13.40 -2.11
CA VAL A 53 -6.00 -14.16 -2.24
C VAL A 53 -6.25 -14.68 -3.66
N ALA A 54 -5.57 -14.14 -4.67
CA ALA A 54 -5.60 -14.63 -6.05
C ALA A 54 -4.70 -15.86 -6.28
N LYS A 55 -3.93 -16.33 -5.29
CA LYS A 55 -3.08 -17.51 -5.46
C LYS A 55 -3.94 -18.76 -5.69
N GLY A 56 -3.72 -19.43 -6.82
CA GLY A 56 -4.43 -20.66 -7.18
C GLY A 56 -5.82 -20.45 -7.79
N VAL A 57 -6.18 -19.22 -8.15
CA VAL A 57 -7.36 -18.97 -9.00
C VAL A 57 -7.07 -19.37 -10.45
N ASP A 58 -8.09 -19.29 -11.30
CA ASP A 58 -7.97 -19.59 -12.73
C ASP A 58 -6.79 -18.83 -13.39
N PRO A 59 -5.95 -19.49 -14.22
CA PRO A 59 -4.79 -18.86 -14.84
C PRO A 59 -5.10 -17.63 -15.69
N GLU A 60 -6.24 -17.61 -16.41
CA GLU A 60 -6.66 -16.46 -17.22
C GLU A 60 -6.97 -15.26 -16.33
N ILE A 61 -7.67 -15.50 -15.21
CA ILE A 61 -7.93 -14.47 -14.21
C ILE A 61 -6.62 -13.97 -13.61
N LEU A 62 -5.72 -14.86 -13.21
CA LEU A 62 -4.45 -14.48 -12.60
C LEU A 62 -3.58 -13.65 -13.55
N GLU A 63 -3.52 -14.03 -14.83
CA GLU A 63 -2.82 -13.26 -15.86
C GLU A 63 -3.47 -11.90 -16.09
N GLY A 64 -4.80 -11.84 -16.14
CA GLY A 64 -5.55 -10.59 -16.22
C GLY A 64 -5.22 -9.64 -15.06
N LEU A 65 -5.20 -10.13 -13.82
CA LEU A 65 -4.83 -9.33 -12.65
C LEU A 65 -3.40 -8.77 -12.76
N LYS A 66 -2.45 -9.56 -13.28
CA LYS A 66 -1.07 -9.12 -13.51
C LYS A 66 -0.98 -8.08 -14.63
N ALA A 67 -1.71 -8.27 -15.72
CA ALA A 67 -1.76 -7.34 -16.82
C ALA A 67 -2.32 -5.99 -16.35
N HIS A 68 -3.42 -6.00 -15.60
CA HIS A 68 -3.98 -4.80 -15.00
C HIS A 68 -3.02 -4.14 -14.02
N PHE A 69 -2.39 -4.87 -13.09
CA PHE A 69 -1.37 -4.28 -12.21
C PHE A 69 -0.29 -3.50 -12.98
N ASN A 70 0.26 -4.08 -14.05
CA ASN A 70 1.28 -3.41 -14.87
C ASN A 70 0.71 -2.21 -15.66
N GLY A 71 -0.52 -2.33 -16.16
CA GLY A 71 -1.24 -1.25 -16.84
C GLY A 71 -1.43 -0.05 -15.91
N GLU A 72 -2.04 -0.28 -14.74
CA GLU A 72 -2.28 0.77 -13.74
C GLU A 72 -0.98 1.44 -13.29
N CYS A 73 0.09 0.67 -13.01
CA CYS A 73 1.41 1.24 -12.69
C CYS A 73 1.96 2.14 -13.81
N SER A 74 1.69 1.81 -15.07
CA SER A 74 2.11 2.61 -16.22
C SER A 74 1.28 3.89 -16.34
N GLU A 75 -0.04 3.80 -16.11
CA GLU A 75 -0.94 4.94 -16.16
C GLU A 75 -0.61 6.00 -15.10
N VAL A 76 -0.19 5.60 -13.90
CA VAL A 76 0.30 6.54 -12.88
C VAL A 76 1.40 7.44 -13.45
N GLY A 77 2.41 6.86 -14.09
CA GLY A 77 3.51 7.60 -14.71
C GLY A 77 3.05 8.48 -15.88
N MET A 78 2.16 7.96 -16.70
CA MET A 78 1.59 8.69 -17.85
C MET A 78 0.80 9.91 -17.40
N TYR A 79 -0.14 9.77 -16.47
CA TYR A 79 -0.95 10.87 -15.99
C TYR A 79 -0.13 11.92 -15.24
N LEU A 80 0.89 11.54 -14.46
CA LEU A 80 1.80 12.52 -13.86
C LEU A 80 2.61 13.30 -14.92
N ALA A 81 3.02 12.65 -16.01
CA ALA A 81 3.69 13.32 -17.11
C ALA A 81 2.75 14.28 -17.87
N MET A 82 1.52 13.84 -18.15
CA MET A 82 0.48 14.66 -18.79
C MET A 82 0.10 15.87 -17.92
N SER A 83 -0.02 15.68 -16.62
CA SER A 83 -0.24 16.75 -15.64
C SER A 83 0.84 17.83 -15.74
N ARG A 84 2.12 17.42 -15.73
CA ARG A 84 3.26 18.35 -15.89
C ARG A 84 3.27 19.08 -17.22
N GLN A 85 2.74 18.47 -18.28
CA GLN A 85 2.63 19.13 -19.59
C GLN A 85 1.51 20.17 -19.56
N ALA A 86 0.35 19.83 -19.04
CA ALA A 86 -0.79 20.75 -18.91
C ALA A 86 -0.42 22.00 -18.08
N ASP A 87 0.34 21.85 -16.99
CA ASP A 87 0.85 22.98 -16.21
C ASP A 87 1.75 23.91 -17.04
N ARG A 88 2.66 23.37 -17.86
CA ARG A 88 3.57 24.16 -18.71
C ARG A 88 2.83 24.93 -19.80
N GLU A 89 1.70 24.40 -20.26
CA GLU A 89 0.83 25.03 -21.25
C GLU A 89 -0.19 26.00 -20.65
N GLY A 90 -0.25 26.10 -19.31
CA GLY A 90 -1.12 27.03 -18.61
C GLY A 90 -2.55 26.52 -18.36
N TYR A 91 -2.75 25.19 -18.29
CA TYR A 91 -4.03 24.55 -18.00
C TYR A 91 -4.04 23.88 -16.61
N PRO A 92 -4.09 24.65 -15.51
CA PRO A 92 -3.95 24.12 -14.15
C PRO A 92 -5.10 23.18 -13.73
N GLU A 93 -6.32 23.39 -14.23
CA GLU A 93 -7.45 22.51 -13.92
C GLU A 93 -7.27 21.13 -14.56
N ILE A 94 -6.78 21.08 -15.81
CA ILE A 94 -6.47 19.82 -16.51
C ILE A 94 -5.29 19.12 -15.83
N ALA A 95 -4.27 19.89 -15.43
CA ALA A 95 -3.12 19.35 -14.72
C ALA A 95 -3.53 18.70 -13.39
N GLU A 96 -4.42 19.33 -12.62
CA GLU A 96 -4.93 18.78 -11.37
C GLU A 96 -5.80 17.54 -11.60
N ALA A 97 -6.64 17.53 -12.65
CA ALA A 97 -7.43 16.36 -13.00
C ALA A 97 -6.52 15.14 -13.30
N PHE A 98 -5.52 15.30 -14.17
CA PHE A 98 -4.55 14.22 -14.44
C PHE A 98 -3.83 13.76 -13.18
N LYS A 99 -3.38 14.69 -12.34
CA LYS A 99 -2.71 14.35 -11.09
C LYS A 99 -3.62 13.55 -10.15
N ARG A 100 -4.89 13.94 -10.04
CA ARG A 100 -5.88 13.23 -9.24
C ARG A 100 -6.11 11.81 -9.74
N TYR A 101 -6.30 11.64 -11.05
CA TYR A 101 -6.48 10.32 -11.66
C TYR A 101 -5.24 9.43 -11.48
N ALA A 102 -4.03 9.99 -11.54
CA ALA A 102 -2.81 9.24 -11.23
C ALA A 102 -2.82 8.62 -9.81
N PHE A 103 -3.41 9.30 -8.81
CA PHE A 103 -3.55 8.72 -7.47
C PHE A 103 -4.66 7.67 -7.39
N GLU A 104 -5.69 7.77 -8.22
CA GLU A 104 -6.75 6.77 -8.35
C GLU A 104 -6.20 5.49 -8.99
N GLU A 105 -5.39 5.60 -10.05
CA GLU A 105 -4.72 4.42 -10.64
C GLU A 105 -3.65 3.83 -9.72
N ALA A 106 -2.98 4.65 -8.92
CA ALA A 106 -2.06 4.13 -7.89
C ALA A 106 -2.80 3.28 -6.85
N GLU A 107 -4.03 3.66 -6.49
CA GLU A 107 -4.91 2.88 -5.61
C GLU A 107 -5.40 1.60 -6.28
N HIS A 108 -5.71 1.62 -7.59
CA HIS A 108 -6.03 0.42 -8.35
C HIS A 108 -4.84 -0.56 -8.41
N ALA A 109 -3.65 -0.06 -8.74
CA ALA A 109 -2.42 -0.83 -8.76
C ALA A 109 -2.13 -1.47 -7.38
N ALA A 110 -2.32 -0.73 -6.29
CA ALA A 110 -2.13 -1.24 -4.93
C ALA A 110 -3.07 -2.42 -4.63
N LYS A 111 -4.35 -2.31 -4.97
CA LYS A 111 -5.32 -3.41 -4.79
C LYS A 111 -4.96 -4.63 -5.61
N PHE A 112 -4.55 -4.47 -6.87
CA PHE A 112 -4.08 -5.61 -7.66
C PHE A 112 -2.83 -6.26 -7.04
N ALA A 113 -1.87 -5.46 -6.58
CA ALA A 113 -0.68 -5.98 -5.89
C ALA A 113 -1.02 -6.78 -4.63
N GLU A 114 -1.99 -6.31 -3.82
CA GLU A 114 -2.48 -7.02 -2.64
C GLU A 114 -3.18 -8.33 -3.00
N LEU A 115 -4.04 -8.33 -4.02
CA LEU A 115 -4.72 -9.54 -4.51
C LEU A 115 -3.71 -10.59 -4.98
N LEU A 116 -2.68 -10.16 -5.72
CA LEU A 116 -1.62 -11.03 -6.24
C LEU A 116 -0.67 -11.53 -5.12
N GLY A 117 -0.28 -10.64 -4.21
CA GLY A 117 0.65 -10.94 -3.12
C GLY A 117 2.04 -11.38 -3.61
N GLU A 118 2.47 -10.85 -4.76
CA GLU A 118 3.76 -11.15 -5.41
C GLU A 118 4.81 -10.05 -5.20
N VAL A 119 4.38 -8.82 -4.89
CA VAL A 119 5.25 -7.64 -4.72
C VAL A 119 5.02 -6.91 -3.39
N VAL A 120 4.24 -7.51 -2.49
CA VAL A 120 3.91 -7.01 -1.16
C VAL A 120 3.92 -8.16 -0.15
N TRP A 121 4.59 -7.94 0.98
CA TRP A 121 4.83 -8.89 2.06
C TRP A 121 4.65 -8.21 3.43
N ASP A 122 5.18 -8.81 4.50
CA ASP A 122 5.30 -8.11 5.78
C ASP A 122 6.27 -6.91 5.69
N THR A 123 6.11 -5.96 6.60
CA THR A 123 6.86 -4.69 6.58
C THR A 123 8.37 -4.88 6.61
N LYS A 124 8.89 -5.90 7.31
CA LYS A 124 10.33 -6.14 7.38
C LYS A 124 10.82 -6.58 6.01
N THR A 125 10.18 -7.57 5.40
CA THR A 125 10.54 -8.05 4.06
C THR A 125 10.34 -6.98 2.98
N ASN A 126 9.29 -6.15 3.07
CA ASN A 126 9.11 -5.01 2.15
C ASN A 126 10.30 -4.05 2.19
N LEU A 127 10.80 -3.70 3.38
CA LEU A 127 11.98 -2.84 3.52
C LEU A 127 13.24 -3.50 2.95
N GLU A 128 13.49 -4.77 3.26
CA GLU A 128 14.64 -5.52 2.71
C GLU A 128 14.61 -5.53 1.18
N LYS A 129 13.46 -5.86 0.59
CA LYS A 129 13.26 -5.91 -0.86
C LYS A 129 13.42 -4.54 -1.52
N ARG A 130 12.93 -3.47 -0.90
CA ARG A 130 13.13 -2.12 -1.43
C ARG A 130 14.59 -1.67 -1.31
N ILE A 131 15.29 -1.96 -0.21
CA ILE A 131 16.73 -1.62 -0.10
C ILE A 131 17.53 -2.24 -1.25
N GLU A 132 17.31 -3.53 -1.54
CA GLU A 132 17.96 -4.25 -2.64
C GLU A 132 17.58 -3.64 -4.00
N ALA A 133 16.28 -3.40 -4.23
CA ALA A 133 15.78 -2.83 -5.48
C ALA A 133 16.34 -1.42 -5.74
N GLU A 134 16.40 -0.55 -4.73
CA GLU A 134 17.00 0.78 -4.85
C GLU A 134 18.49 0.72 -5.16
N GLY A 135 19.23 -0.24 -4.57
CA GLY A 135 20.64 -0.47 -4.88
C GLY A 135 20.87 -0.85 -6.34
N GLY A 136 20.08 -1.81 -6.85
CA GLY A 136 20.15 -2.21 -8.26
C GLY A 136 19.72 -1.11 -9.23
N ALA A 137 18.65 -0.37 -8.90
CA ALA A 137 18.18 0.75 -9.71
C ALA A 137 19.20 1.90 -9.76
N CYS A 138 19.88 2.19 -8.64
CA CYS A 138 20.96 3.18 -8.58
C CYS A 138 22.11 2.80 -9.52
N GLU A 139 22.57 1.55 -9.46
CA GLU A 139 23.65 1.05 -10.32
C GLU A 139 23.30 1.16 -11.81
N ASP A 140 22.11 0.69 -12.20
CA ASP A 140 21.70 0.70 -13.60
C ASP A 140 21.46 2.11 -14.14
N LYS A 141 20.81 2.99 -13.36
CA LYS A 141 20.64 4.40 -13.74
C LYS A 141 21.98 5.11 -13.91
N LEU A 142 22.95 4.86 -13.02
CA LEU A 142 24.30 5.41 -13.18
C LEU A 142 24.99 4.88 -14.44
N ARG A 143 24.83 3.58 -14.76
CA ARG A 143 25.35 2.97 -16.00
C ARG A 143 24.75 3.65 -17.24
N ILE A 144 23.43 3.84 -17.27
CA ILE A 144 22.72 4.52 -18.38
C ILE A 144 23.18 5.96 -18.51
N ALA A 145 23.30 6.70 -17.40
CA ALA A 145 23.76 8.08 -17.42
C ALA A 145 25.17 8.20 -18.01
N LYS A 146 26.11 7.33 -17.60
CA LYS A 146 27.47 7.29 -18.16
C LYS A 146 27.47 7.01 -19.67
N LEU A 147 26.61 6.09 -20.14
CA LEU A 147 26.47 5.79 -21.56
C LEU A 147 25.92 7.01 -22.33
N ALA A 148 24.91 7.69 -21.80
CA ALA A 148 24.37 8.91 -22.38
C ALA A 148 25.45 10.00 -22.47
N LYS A 149 26.26 10.18 -21.42
CA LYS A 149 27.36 11.15 -21.42
C LYS A 149 28.42 10.83 -22.48
N ALA A 150 28.78 9.57 -22.64
CA ALA A 150 29.73 9.14 -23.67
C ALA A 150 29.24 9.42 -25.10
N GLN A 151 27.93 9.53 -25.29
CA GLN A 151 27.30 9.88 -26.56
C GLN A 151 26.93 11.36 -26.68
N ASN A 152 27.37 12.21 -25.74
CA ASN A 152 27.04 13.64 -25.67
C ASN A 152 25.52 13.93 -25.56
N LEU A 153 24.76 13.03 -24.93
CA LEU A 153 23.32 13.18 -24.68
C LEU A 153 23.09 13.80 -23.29
N ASP A 154 23.51 15.05 -23.11
CA ASP A 154 23.61 15.70 -21.80
C ASP A 154 22.27 15.79 -21.04
N ALA A 155 21.17 16.12 -21.72
CA ALA A 155 19.85 16.19 -21.08
C ALA A 155 19.40 14.85 -20.48
N ILE A 156 19.75 13.74 -21.14
CA ILE A 156 19.45 12.38 -20.65
C ILE A 156 20.39 12.05 -19.48
N HIS A 157 21.69 12.32 -19.62
CA HIS A 157 22.66 12.11 -18.55
C HIS A 157 22.24 12.85 -17.28
N ASP A 158 21.98 14.14 -17.35
CA ASP A 158 21.73 14.98 -16.18
C ASP A 158 20.48 14.51 -15.43
N THR A 159 19.41 14.19 -16.17
CA THR A 159 18.16 13.72 -15.59
C THR A 159 18.32 12.34 -14.93
N VAL A 160 18.90 11.36 -15.65
CA VAL A 160 19.02 9.98 -15.14
C VAL A 160 20.06 9.88 -14.02
N HIS A 161 21.12 10.69 -14.08
CA HIS A 161 22.11 10.74 -13.01
C HIS A 161 21.51 11.32 -11.71
N GLU A 162 20.67 12.35 -11.80
CA GLU A 162 19.96 12.85 -10.62
C GLU A 162 19.03 11.77 -10.04
N MET A 163 18.29 11.06 -10.89
CA MET A 163 17.47 9.93 -10.45
C MET A 163 18.30 8.81 -9.79
N ALA A 164 19.54 8.56 -10.21
CA ALA A 164 20.41 7.59 -9.53
C ALA A 164 20.75 8.03 -8.09
N LYS A 165 20.94 9.34 -7.85
CA LYS A 165 21.14 9.88 -6.49
C LYS A 165 19.87 9.74 -5.66
N ASP A 166 18.70 9.91 -6.27
CA ASP A 166 17.43 9.66 -5.59
C ASP A 166 17.30 8.21 -5.12
N GLU A 167 17.66 7.22 -5.94
CA GLU A 167 17.61 5.81 -5.51
C GLU A 167 18.60 5.53 -4.36
N ALA A 168 19.79 6.13 -4.38
CA ALA A 168 20.71 6.05 -3.25
C ALA A 168 20.09 6.65 -1.96
N ARG A 169 19.40 7.79 -2.08
CA ARG A 169 18.67 8.43 -0.97
C ARG A 169 17.51 7.56 -0.49
N HIS A 170 16.73 6.97 -1.38
CA HIS A 170 15.62 6.06 -1.06
C HIS A 170 16.13 4.81 -0.33
N GLY A 171 17.16 4.16 -0.87
CA GLY A 171 17.79 2.98 -0.26
C GLY A 171 18.34 3.28 1.12
N ALA A 172 19.02 4.42 1.31
CA ALA A 172 19.50 4.86 2.62
C ALA A 172 18.33 5.12 3.60
N GLY A 173 17.23 5.72 3.12
CA GLY A 173 16.01 5.93 3.90
C GLY A 173 15.40 4.62 4.39
N PHE A 174 15.20 3.66 3.48
CA PHE A 174 14.68 2.33 3.85
C PHE A 174 15.64 1.57 4.77
N GLN A 175 16.95 1.66 4.55
CA GLN A 175 17.95 1.04 5.42
C GLN A 175 17.91 1.61 6.83
N GLY A 176 17.73 2.94 6.97
CA GLY A 176 17.56 3.60 8.26
C GLY A 176 16.31 3.11 9.00
N LEU A 177 15.18 3.01 8.31
CA LEU A 177 13.93 2.46 8.86
C LEU A 177 14.08 0.99 9.25
N TYR A 178 14.68 0.17 8.40
CA TYR A 178 14.94 -1.24 8.69
C TYR A 178 15.79 -1.39 9.95
N ASN A 179 16.88 -0.61 10.05
CA ASN A 179 17.75 -0.64 11.22
C ASN A 179 17.02 -0.22 12.49
N ARG A 180 16.19 0.83 12.42
CA ARG A 180 15.45 1.35 13.57
C ARG A 180 14.45 0.35 14.14
N TYR A 181 13.76 -0.41 13.29
CA TYR A 181 12.62 -1.24 13.71
C TYR A 181 12.94 -2.74 13.78
N PHE A 182 13.92 -3.23 13.01
CA PHE A 182 14.13 -4.67 12.81
C PHE A 182 15.56 -5.16 13.03
N LYS A 183 16.54 -4.27 13.17
CA LYS A 183 17.91 -4.63 13.54
C LYS A 183 18.10 -4.38 15.04
N LYS A 184 18.03 -5.45 15.83
CA LYS A 184 18.41 -5.44 17.24
C LYS A 184 19.92 -5.59 17.38
#